data_AF-A0A1X6NLA0-F1
#
_entry.id   AF-A0A1X6NLA0-F1
#
_cell.length_a   1.000
_cell.length_b   1.000
_cell.length_c   1.000
_cell.angle_alpha   90.00
_cell.angle_beta   90.00
_cell.angle_gamma   90.00
#
_symmetry.space_group_name_H-M   'P 1'
#
loop_
_entity.id
_entity.type
_entity.pdbx_description
1 polymer ?
#
loop_
_entity_poly.entity_id
_entity_poly.type
_entity_poly.pdbx_seq_one_letter_code
_entity_poly.pdbx_strand_id
1 'polypeptide(L)'
;MASTPGAAFAVPPPGLTPGALSSATRRPLTARPTTTAPLRSLLHSRRRAAVPRRGATTMVAAGEARVATSAPGRLPTNVDGNVYVHDSCINCDVCRQMAPATFNAASGQSRVHTQPAVGTEAHVAALRALISCPTGSIRMVDAAAASAAGGVRAAAATLPEALTAVGAPGVYRNGYTSRFSFGATSYTVVGSPSAADGGGGGGGAPPPPSVSYMVDSPRFSPVLAARLRATVAATGAPPLTYLLLTHKDDVCDHAKWADALGVRRVIHEADVTAAQGTGACEVILRGDGPWTLPGCGVKVIGTPGHTRGSLCFLDEAKGVLFSGDHLALAATPDGGRALGGFRRYTGHSWAVQIGSVAKLAAEPWTVLLPGHGRIWTAGGAAEREAEVAAAVERMERQH
;
A
#
# COMPACT_ATOMS: atom_id res chain seq x y z
N MET A 1 -3.16 51.06 -21.14
CA MET A 1 -2.49 50.93 -22.46
C MET A 1 -1.04 50.56 -22.23
N ALA A 2 -0.64 49.36 -22.68
CA ALA A 2 0.71 48.94 -23.05
C ALA A 2 0.76 47.40 -22.93
N SER A 3 0.17 46.77 -23.93
CA SER A 3 0.21 45.34 -24.19
C SER A 3 1.57 45.00 -24.81
N THR A 4 2.21 43.93 -24.36
CA THR A 4 3.27 43.25 -25.13
C THR A 4 3.01 41.74 -25.13
N PRO A 5 3.30 41.04 -26.26
CA PRO A 5 2.58 39.83 -26.64
C PRO A 5 3.32 38.54 -26.30
N GLY A 6 2.53 37.47 -26.21
CA GLY A 6 2.97 36.11 -25.89
C GLY A 6 3.83 35.47 -26.98
N ALA A 7 4.76 34.63 -26.52
CA ALA A 7 5.52 33.72 -27.36
C ALA A 7 4.71 32.44 -27.58
N ALA A 8 4.28 32.23 -28.82
CA ALA A 8 3.69 31.00 -29.30
C ALA A 8 4.79 29.95 -29.52
N PHE A 9 4.64 28.78 -28.90
CA PHE A 9 5.44 27.61 -29.23
C PHE A 9 4.88 26.92 -30.48
N ALA A 10 5.72 26.82 -31.51
CA ALA A 10 5.41 26.13 -32.75
C ALA A 10 5.50 24.61 -32.57
N VAL A 11 4.46 23.93 -33.06
CA VAL A 11 4.37 22.46 -33.20
C VAL A 11 5.09 22.04 -34.49
N PRO A 12 6.02 21.07 -34.49
CA PRO A 12 6.53 20.47 -35.72
C PRO A 12 5.59 19.34 -36.24
N PRO A 13 5.48 19.16 -37.57
CA PRO A 13 4.54 18.22 -38.20
C PRO A 13 5.04 16.76 -38.19
N PRO A 14 4.17 15.77 -38.52
CA PRO A 14 4.49 14.36 -38.42
C PRO A 14 5.11 13.78 -39.70
N GLY A 15 5.92 12.74 -39.53
CA GLY A 15 6.13 11.67 -40.51
C GLY A 15 7.50 11.65 -41.21
N LEU A 16 8.23 10.54 -41.07
CA LEU A 16 8.57 9.61 -42.15
C LEU A 16 9.52 8.50 -41.64
N THR A 17 9.02 7.26 -41.64
CA THR A 17 9.82 6.02 -41.84
C THR A 17 9.71 5.64 -43.32
N PRO A 18 10.73 5.06 -43.98
CA PRO A 18 10.90 3.59 -43.92
C PRO A 18 12.34 3.09 -44.09
N GLY A 19 12.61 1.85 -43.66
CA GLY A 19 13.87 1.16 -43.97
C GLY A 19 14.02 -0.18 -43.25
N ALA A 20 13.36 -1.21 -43.79
CA ALA A 20 13.52 -2.60 -43.40
C ALA A 20 14.82 -3.21 -43.96
N LEU A 21 15.33 -4.23 -43.25
CA LEU A 21 15.88 -5.51 -43.75
C LEU A 21 17.13 -5.93 -42.95
N SER A 22 17.00 -6.97 -42.13
CA SER A 22 17.65 -8.25 -42.45
C SER A 22 17.21 -9.33 -41.46
N SER A 23 16.71 -10.40 -42.06
CA SER A 23 16.25 -11.65 -41.48
C SER A 23 17.41 -12.56 -41.08
N ALA A 24 17.33 -13.16 -39.90
CA ALA A 24 17.93 -14.47 -39.65
C ALA A 24 16.89 -15.36 -38.95
N THR A 25 16.38 -16.33 -39.71
CA THR A 25 15.56 -17.44 -39.23
C THR A 25 16.39 -18.71 -39.16
N ARG A 26 15.89 -19.68 -38.37
CA ARG A 26 16.24 -21.11 -38.22
C ARG A 26 17.15 -21.39 -37.03
N ARG A 27 16.87 -22.38 -36.16
CA ARG A 27 15.88 -23.48 -36.18
C ARG A 27 15.76 -24.05 -34.73
N PRO A 28 14.69 -24.81 -34.41
CA PRO A 28 14.47 -25.41 -33.10
C PRO A 28 15.19 -26.76 -32.98
N LEU A 29 15.68 -27.08 -31.79
CA LEU A 29 16.21 -28.41 -31.47
C LEU A 29 15.07 -29.34 -31.00
N THR A 30 15.13 -30.53 -31.58
CA THR A 30 14.16 -31.63 -31.63
C THR A 30 14.06 -32.43 -30.33
N ALA A 31 12.91 -33.09 -30.16
CA ALA A 31 12.62 -34.03 -29.09
C ALA A 31 12.99 -35.49 -29.42
N ARG A 32 13.24 -36.27 -28.34
CA ARG A 32 13.09 -37.75 -28.14
C ARG A 32 14.14 -38.69 -28.77
N PRO A 33 14.46 -39.87 -28.14
CA PRO A 33 13.55 -40.99 -27.80
C PRO A 33 13.62 -41.46 -26.31
N THR A 34 12.53 -41.86 -25.63
CA THR A 34 11.87 -43.20 -25.56
C THR A 34 12.79 -44.42 -25.47
N THR A 35 12.85 -45.03 -24.28
CA THR A 35 13.06 -46.47 -24.10
C THR A 35 12.07 -47.00 -23.06
N THR A 36 11.34 -48.04 -23.45
CA THR A 36 10.29 -48.71 -22.69
C THR A 36 10.74 -50.15 -22.39
N ALA A 37 10.16 -50.70 -21.31
CA ALA A 37 9.90 -52.11 -21.00
C ALA A 37 10.89 -52.87 -20.10
N PRO A 38 10.47 -53.97 -19.39
CA PRO A 38 9.10 -54.46 -19.13
C PRO A 38 8.78 -54.77 -17.64
N LEU A 39 7.48 -54.99 -17.40
CA LEU A 39 6.88 -55.61 -16.22
C LEU A 39 7.31 -57.08 -16.02
N ARG A 40 7.37 -57.52 -14.75
CA ARG A 40 7.01 -58.88 -14.34
C ARG A 40 6.11 -58.89 -13.09
N SER A 41 4.90 -59.37 -13.33
CA SER A 41 3.97 -60.13 -12.49
C SER A 41 4.53 -60.68 -11.16
N LEU A 42 3.73 -60.59 -10.09
CA LEU A 42 3.23 -61.78 -9.38
C LEU A 42 2.00 -61.43 -8.53
N LEU A 43 0.86 -61.95 -8.97
CA LEU A 43 -0.37 -62.15 -8.20
C LEU A 43 -0.07 -62.96 -6.95
N HIS A 44 -0.70 -62.65 -5.81
CA HIS A 44 -1.24 -63.67 -4.90
C HIS A 44 -2.52 -63.16 -4.25
N SER A 45 -3.58 -63.88 -4.54
CA SER A 45 -4.91 -63.76 -3.98
C SER A 45 -4.95 -64.34 -2.57
N ARG A 46 -5.84 -63.81 -1.71
CA ARG A 46 -6.72 -64.62 -0.85
C ARG A 46 -7.84 -63.74 -0.27
N ARG A 47 -9.07 -64.12 -0.61
CA ARG A 47 -10.33 -63.65 -0.03
C ARG A 47 -10.67 -64.47 1.22
N ARG A 48 -11.58 -63.90 2.03
CA ARG A 48 -12.56 -64.45 3.01
C ARG A 48 -12.31 -63.86 4.41
N ALA A 49 -13.29 -63.48 5.21
CA ALA A 49 -14.76 -63.46 5.12
C ALA A 49 -15.29 -62.46 6.17
N ALA A 50 -16.51 -61.96 5.98
CA ALA A 50 -17.26 -61.20 6.98
C ALA A 50 -18.19 -62.14 7.77
N VAL A 51 -18.51 -61.79 9.03
CA VAL A 51 -19.84 -61.81 9.71
C VAL A 51 -19.65 -61.49 11.22
N PRO A 52 -20.64 -60.85 11.91
CA PRO A 52 -20.41 -59.91 13.03
C PRO A 52 -20.87 -60.41 14.42
N ARG A 53 -20.56 -59.67 15.50
CA ARG A 53 -21.52 -59.21 16.55
C ARG A 53 -20.89 -58.50 17.78
N ARG A 54 -21.58 -57.42 18.19
CA ARG A 54 -21.86 -56.87 19.54
C ARG A 54 -20.73 -56.35 20.45
N GLY A 55 -20.68 -55.02 20.53
CA GLY A 55 -21.04 -54.24 21.73
C GLY A 55 -20.12 -54.29 22.95
N ALA A 56 -19.35 -53.21 23.16
CA ALA A 56 -19.08 -52.65 24.47
C ALA A 56 -18.61 -51.18 24.31
N THR A 57 -19.36 -50.28 24.95
CA THR A 57 -19.11 -48.84 25.06
C THR A 57 -17.94 -48.60 26.01
N THR A 58 -16.91 -47.82 25.63
CA THR A 58 -16.07 -47.09 26.60
C THR A 58 -15.22 -46.00 25.94
N MET A 59 -15.53 -44.76 26.31
CA MET A 59 -14.62 -43.61 26.48
C MET A 59 -13.73 -43.24 25.29
N VAL A 60 -14.27 -42.42 24.38
CA VAL A 60 -13.45 -41.58 23.51
C VAL A 60 -12.84 -40.49 24.40
N ALA A 61 -11.59 -40.69 24.81
CA ALA A 61 -10.79 -39.58 25.30
C ALA A 61 -10.73 -38.55 24.17
N ALA A 62 -11.26 -37.34 24.42
CA ALA A 62 -11.08 -36.21 23.54
C ALA A 62 -9.58 -35.94 23.43
N GLY A 63 -8.96 -36.45 22.37
CA GLY A 63 -7.62 -36.07 22.01
C GLY A 63 -7.66 -34.60 21.67
N GLU A 64 -7.08 -33.78 22.56
CA GLU A 64 -6.64 -32.44 22.18
C GLU A 64 -5.84 -32.60 20.89
N ALA A 65 -6.38 -32.07 19.80
CA ALA A 65 -5.67 -32.04 18.54
C ALA A 65 -4.39 -31.22 18.79
N ARG A 66 -3.26 -31.92 18.92
CA ARG A 66 -1.93 -31.30 18.91
C ARG A 66 -1.79 -30.62 17.55
N VAL A 67 -2.16 -29.34 17.50
CA VAL A 67 -1.81 -28.44 16.40
C VAL A 67 -0.31 -28.59 16.20
N ALA A 68 0.12 -28.84 14.94
CA ALA A 68 1.52 -29.07 14.60
C ALA A 68 2.42 -28.06 15.33
N THR A 69 3.33 -28.53 16.19
CA THR A 69 4.00 -27.69 17.19
C THR A 69 5.19 -26.90 16.67
N SER A 70 5.61 -27.13 15.43
CA SER A 70 6.76 -26.40 14.87
C SER A 70 6.32 -25.04 14.35
N ALA A 71 6.72 -23.98 15.05
CA ALA A 71 6.69 -22.61 14.56
C ALA A 71 8.14 -22.09 14.41
N PRO A 72 8.89 -22.53 13.38
CA PRO A 72 10.30 -22.16 13.21
C PRO A 72 10.46 -20.64 13.17
N GLY A 73 11.47 -20.13 13.88
CA GLY A 73 11.78 -18.70 13.95
C GLY A 73 10.71 -17.84 14.62
N ARG A 74 9.74 -18.42 15.32
CA ARG A 74 8.80 -17.66 16.17
C ARG A 74 9.57 -16.84 17.20
N LEU A 75 9.29 -15.54 17.28
CA LEU A 75 9.89 -14.70 18.32
C LEU A 75 9.40 -15.15 19.71
N PRO A 76 10.28 -15.21 20.73
CA PRO A 76 9.91 -15.56 22.11
C PRO A 76 8.87 -14.63 22.73
N THR A 77 8.72 -13.43 22.18
CA THR A 77 7.77 -12.42 22.67
C THR A 77 6.33 -12.68 22.21
N ASN A 78 6.07 -13.58 21.27
CA ASN A 78 4.70 -13.93 20.88
C ASN A 78 4.00 -14.73 21.99
N VAL A 79 2.69 -14.53 22.15
CA VAL A 79 1.84 -15.52 22.84
C VAL A 79 1.68 -16.78 22.00
N ASP A 80 1.42 -17.92 22.66
CA ASP A 80 1.16 -19.19 21.98
C ASP A 80 -0.10 -19.11 21.11
N GLY A 81 -0.13 -19.92 20.04
CA GLY A 81 -1.28 -20.03 19.13
C GLY A 81 -0.94 -20.00 17.66
N ASN A 82 -1.97 -19.98 16.81
CA ASN A 82 -1.85 -20.20 15.37
C ASN A 82 -1.08 -19.09 14.66
N VAL A 83 -1.36 -17.82 14.98
CA VAL A 83 -0.68 -16.67 14.36
C VAL A 83 0.59 -16.34 15.15
N TYR A 84 1.69 -16.08 14.47
CA TYR A 84 2.93 -15.64 15.13
C TYR A 84 3.78 -14.72 14.24
N VAL A 85 4.62 -13.92 14.89
CA VAL A 85 5.66 -13.13 14.22
C VAL A 85 6.99 -13.88 14.26
N HIS A 86 7.61 -13.98 13.08
CA HIS A 86 8.91 -14.57 12.81
C HIS A 86 10.07 -13.58 13.03
N ASP A 87 11.27 -14.07 13.31
CA ASP A 87 12.48 -13.29 13.60
C ASP A 87 12.94 -12.36 12.46
N SER A 88 12.53 -12.63 11.23
CA SER A 88 12.71 -11.76 10.06
C SER A 88 11.91 -10.44 10.13
N CYS A 89 11.22 -10.14 11.24
CA CYS A 89 10.47 -8.90 11.43
C CYS A 89 11.42 -7.69 11.48
N ILE A 90 11.16 -6.71 10.61
CA ILE A 90 11.93 -5.46 10.52
C ILE A 90 11.32 -4.29 11.30
N ASN A 91 10.29 -4.53 12.12
CA ASN A 91 9.63 -3.52 12.96
C ASN A 91 8.98 -2.33 12.20
N CYS A 92 8.41 -2.59 11.02
CA CYS A 92 7.75 -1.58 10.15
C CYS A 92 6.42 -0.99 10.66
N ASP A 93 5.90 -1.41 11.82
CA ASP A 93 4.60 -0.98 12.39
C ASP A 93 3.31 -1.40 11.65
N VAL A 94 3.36 -1.79 10.36
CA VAL A 94 2.19 -2.14 9.52
C VAL A 94 1.15 -3.03 10.22
N CYS A 95 1.58 -4.14 10.84
CA CYS A 95 0.65 -5.07 11.47
C CYS A 95 -0.05 -4.48 12.70
N ARG A 96 0.64 -3.58 13.42
CA ARG A 96 0.09 -2.87 14.58
C ARG A 96 -0.86 -1.76 14.15
N GLN A 97 -0.78 -1.30 12.89
CA GLN A 97 -1.74 -0.37 12.28
C GLN A 97 -3.01 -1.09 11.87
N MET A 98 -2.88 -2.21 11.18
CA MET A 98 -4.01 -2.93 10.62
C MET A 98 -4.75 -3.77 11.66
N ALA A 99 -4.06 -4.31 12.67
CA ALA A 99 -4.64 -5.21 13.66
C ALA A 99 -4.06 -4.99 15.07
N PRO A 100 -4.28 -3.81 15.68
CA PRO A 100 -3.74 -3.49 17.02
C PRO A 100 -4.26 -4.42 18.12
N ALA A 101 -5.47 -4.98 17.97
CA ALA A 101 -6.01 -5.98 18.90
C ALA A 101 -5.16 -7.28 18.94
N THR A 102 -4.40 -7.56 17.89
CA THR A 102 -3.57 -8.76 17.76
C THR A 102 -2.07 -8.47 17.94
N PHE A 103 -1.60 -7.35 17.40
CA PHE A 103 -0.17 -7.01 17.35
C PHE A 103 0.18 -5.73 18.10
N ASN A 104 1.28 -5.78 18.86
CA ASN A 104 1.90 -4.63 19.51
C ASN A 104 3.44 -4.74 19.43
N ALA A 105 4.15 -3.76 19.98
CA ALA A 105 5.61 -3.72 19.93
C ALA A 105 6.22 -4.40 21.17
N ALA A 106 7.24 -5.23 20.98
CA ALA A 106 8.07 -5.82 22.02
C ALA A 106 9.52 -5.91 21.53
N SER A 107 10.49 -5.51 22.36
CA SER A 107 11.92 -5.77 22.11
C SER A 107 12.39 -5.35 20.71
N GLY A 108 11.94 -4.19 20.23
CA GLY A 108 12.32 -3.66 18.91
C GLY A 108 11.69 -4.37 17.71
N GLN A 109 10.68 -5.22 17.91
CA GLN A 109 9.92 -5.91 16.85
C GLN A 109 8.42 -5.89 17.14
N SER A 110 7.62 -6.35 16.18
CA SER A 110 6.21 -6.69 16.44
C SER A 110 6.10 -8.05 17.08
N ARG A 111 5.10 -8.23 17.95
CA ARG A 111 4.68 -9.53 18.48
C ARG A 111 3.18 -9.75 18.31
N VAL A 112 2.74 -11.00 18.31
CA VAL A 112 1.35 -11.33 18.65
C VAL A 112 1.21 -11.25 20.16
N HIS A 113 0.38 -10.33 20.66
CA HIS A 113 0.09 -10.23 22.10
C HIS A 113 -1.23 -10.88 22.48
N THR A 114 -2.15 -11.01 21.52
CA THR A 114 -3.43 -11.69 21.69
C THR A 114 -3.73 -12.47 20.41
N GLN A 115 -4.11 -13.74 20.52
CA GLN A 115 -4.50 -14.53 19.34
C GLN A 115 -5.87 -14.07 18.84
N PRO A 116 -6.05 -13.84 17.53
CA PRO A 116 -7.35 -13.48 17.01
C PRO A 116 -8.26 -14.72 16.94
N ALA A 117 -9.48 -14.62 17.47
CA ALA A 117 -10.46 -15.69 17.37
C ALA A 117 -10.98 -15.83 15.94
N VAL A 118 -11.00 -17.05 15.40
CA VAL A 118 -11.46 -17.33 14.03
C VAL A 118 -12.89 -16.82 13.83
N GLY A 119 -13.14 -16.20 12.67
CA GLY A 119 -14.45 -15.64 12.31
C GLY A 119 -14.73 -14.23 12.85
N THR A 120 -13.83 -13.65 13.64
CA THR A 120 -13.97 -12.26 14.13
C THR A 120 -13.33 -11.23 13.20
N GLU A 121 -13.72 -9.96 13.35
CA GLU A 121 -13.05 -8.83 12.67
C GLU A 121 -11.54 -8.76 12.98
N ALA A 122 -11.15 -9.10 14.23
CA ALA A 122 -9.74 -9.16 14.61
C ALA A 122 -8.96 -10.24 13.83
N HIS A 123 -9.61 -11.34 13.47
CA HIS A 123 -9.01 -12.37 12.61
C HIS A 123 -8.85 -11.88 11.17
N VAL A 124 -9.87 -11.24 10.58
CA VAL A 124 -9.77 -10.65 9.25
C VAL A 124 -8.66 -9.59 9.21
N ALA A 125 -8.61 -8.70 10.21
CA ALA A 125 -7.57 -7.69 10.36
C ALA A 125 -6.17 -8.31 10.47
N ALA A 126 -6.01 -9.39 11.26
CA ALA A 126 -4.74 -10.08 11.40
C ALA A 126 -4.27 -10.74 10.09
N LEU A 127 -5.21 -11.30 9.31
CA LEU A 127 -4.90 -11.87 8.00
C LEU A 127 -4.59 -10.80 6.95
N ARG A 128 -5.26 -9.62 6.99
CA ARG A 128 -4.86 -8.45 6.18
C ARG A 128 -3.45 -7.98 6.53
N ALA A 129 -3.10 -7.95 7.82
CA ALA A 129 -1.76 -7.64 8.28
C ALA A 129 -0.73 -8.68 7.79
N LEU A 130 -1.09 -9.97 7.78
CA LEU A 130 -0.25 -11.04 7.23
C LEU A 130 0.04 -10.82 5.74
N ILE A 131 -1.00 -10.55 4.94
CA ILE A 131 -0.88 -10.26 3.51
C ILE A 131 0.00 -9.03 3.25
N SER A 132 -0.13 -8.03 4.12
CA SER A 132 0.52 -6.74 4.00
C SER A 132 1.88 -6.67 4.68
N CYS A 133 2.35 -7.74 5.33
CA CYS A 133 3.65 -7.76 6.00
C CYS A 133 4.77 -7.70 4.94
N PRO A 134 5.61 -6.65 4.94
CA PRO A 134 6.56 -6.41 3.85
C PRO A 134 7.61 -7.52 3.71
N THR A 135 7.89 -8.23 4.80
CA THR A 135 8.90 -9.29 4.90
C THR A 135 8.31 -10.68 5.07
N GLY A 136 6.98 -10.84 5.00
CA GLY A 136 6.32 -12.13 5.22
C GLY A 136 6.59 -12.73 6.62
N SER A 137 6.84 -11.86 7.62
CA SER A 137 7.19 -12.29 8.97
C SER A 137 5.99 -12.72 9.81
N ILE A 138 4.77 -12.39 9.41
CA ILE A 138 3.57 -12.90 10.08
C ILE A 138 3.21 -14.22 9.43
N ARG A 139 3.14 -15.28 10.24
CA ARG A 139 2.95 -16.66 9.76
C ARG A 139 1.84 -17.34 10.56
N MET A 140 1.33 -18.42 9.98
CA MET A 140 0.41 -19.32 10.66
C MET A 140 1.05 -20.69 10.81
N VAL A 141 0.74 -21.35 11.92
CA VAL A 141 1.18 -22.73 12.19
C VAL A 141 0.37 -23.72 11.36
N ASP A 142 -0.94 -23.52 11.31
CA ASP A 142 -1.87 -24.37 10.54
C ASP A 142 -2.10 -23.80 9.13
N ALA A 143 -1.47 -24.44 8.14
CA ALA A 143 -1.66 -24.11 6.73
C ALA A 143 -3.07 -24.43 6.22
N ALA A 144 -3.76 -25.42 6.79
CA ALA A 144 -5.15 -25.72 6.43
C ALA A 144 -6.07 -24.57 6.88
N ALA A 145 -5.90 -24.06 8.10
CA ALA A 145 -6.60 -22.87 8.58
C ALA A 145 -6.35 -21.64 7.69
N ALA A 146 -5.13 -21.49 7.16
CA ALA A 146 -4.81 -20.42 6.22
C ALA A 146 -5.65 -20.47 4.94
N SER A 147 -5.98 -21.68 4.48
CA SER A 147 -6.74 -21.96 3.25
C SER A 147 -8.24 -22.12 3.45
N ALA A 148 -8.72 -22.13 4.70
CA ALA A 148 -10.12 -22.33 5.04
C ALA A 148 -11.04 -21.18 4.59
N ALA A 149 -12.35 -21.41 4.65
CA ALA A 149 -13.34 -20.33 4.53
C ALA A 149 -13.10 -19.28 5.61
N GLY A 150 -12.98 -18.00 5.23
CA GLY A 150 -12.54 -16.93 6.14
C GLY A 150 -11.02 -16.86 6.37
N GLY A 151 -10.22 -17.65 5.66
CA GLY A 151 -8.76 -17.62 5.67
C GLY A 151 -8.15 -16.51 4.79
N VAL A 152 -6.88 -16.67 4.40
CA VAL A 152 -6.07 -15.61 3.74
C VAL A 152 -6.73 -15.11 2.46
N ARG A 153 -7.31 -16.01 1.65
CA ARG A 153 -8.00 -15.62 0.41
C ARG A 153 -9.22 -14.74 0.67
N ALA A 154 -9.98 -15.03 1.73
CA ALA A 154 -11.13 -14.22 2.11
C ALA A 154 -10.68 -12.84 2.60
N ALA A 155 -9.64 -12.78 3.45
CA ALA A 155 -9.05 -11.51 3.88
C ALA A 155 -8.44 -10.69 2.73
N ALA A 156 -7.85 -11.35 1.72
CA ALA A 156 -7.36 -10.67 0.52
C ALA A 156 -8.49 -10.01 -0.27
N ALA A 157 -9.69 -10.58 -0.26
CA ALA A 157 -10.87 -9.99 -0.90
C ALA A 157 -11.40 -8.76 -0.15
N THR A 158 -11.02 -8.57 1.12
CA THR A 158 -11.39 -7.39 1.90
C THR A 158 -10.36 -6.25 1.78
N LEU A 159 -9.35 -6.40 0.91
CA LEU A 159 -8.45 -5.31 0.48
C LEU A 159 -8.85 -4.80 -0.93
N PRO A 160 -8.67 -3.49 -1.20
CA PRO A 160 -8.18 -2.46 -0.28
C PRO A 160 -9.21 -2.13 0.83
N GLU A 161 -8.76 -1.65 1.99
CA GLU A 161 -9.58 -1.32 3.15
C GLU A 161 -10.13 0.11 3.07
N ALA A 162 -11.44 0.29 3.16
CA ALA A 162 -12.05 1.63 3.16
C ALA A 162 -11.74 2.40 4.45
N LEU A 163 -11.40 3.68 4.33
CA LEU A 163 -11.04 4.56 5.45
C LEU A 163 -12.19 5.48 5.91
N THR A 164 -13.44 5.06 5.67
CA THR A 164 -14.64 5.81 6.08
C THR A 164 -14.68 6.05 7.59
N ALA A 165 -14.23 5.09 8.40
CA ALA A 165 -14.25 5.17 9.86
C ALA A 165 -13.33 6.27 10.44
N VAL A 166 -12.35 6.74 9.66
CA VAL A 166 -11.44 7.85 10.04
C VAL A 166 -11.77 9.14 9.29
N GLY A 167 -13.00 9.26 8.76
CA GLY A 167 -13.47 10.48 8.10
C GLY A 167 -12.99 10.66 6.66
N ALA A 168 -12.47 9.61 6.00
CA ALA A 168 -11.96 9.68 4.63
C ALA A 168 -12.78 8.81 3.64
N PRO A 169 -14.06 9.16 3.36
CA PRO A 169 -14.92 8.39 2.46
C PRO A 169 -14.39 8.40 1.01
N GLY A 170 -14.39 7.22 0.38
CA GLY A 170 -13.84 7.02 -0.96
C GLY A 170 -12.31 6.98 -1.01
N VAL A 171 -11.64 6.96 0.15
CA VAL A 171 -10.21 6.68 0.29
C VAL A 171 -10.00 5.29 0.86
N TYR A 172 -9.04 4.56 0.31
CA TYR A 172 -8.77 3.18 0.66
C TYR A 172 -7.29 2.98 0.97
N ARG A 173 -6.99 2.19 2.00
CA ARG A 173 -5.64 1.66 2.29
C ARG A 173 -5.43 0.37 1.50
N ASN A 174 -4.40 0.31 0.67
CA ASN A 174 -4.24 -0.80 -0.28
C ASN A 174 -3.74 -2.12 0.35
N GLY A 175 -3.00 -2.05 1.46
CA GLY A 175 -2.27 -3.19 1.99
C GLY A 175 -1.11 -3.61 1.07
N TYR A 176 -0.71 -4.88 1.12
CA TYR A 176 0.35 -5.44 0.26
C TYR A 176 1.69 -4.66 0.31
N THR A 177 2.02 -4.05 1.45
CA THR A 177 3.23 -3.23 1.59
C THR A 177 4.50 -4.00 1.22
N SER A 178 5.59 -3.28 0.95
CA SER A 178 6.81 -3.85 0.40
C SER A 178 8.00 -3.70 1.33
N ARG A 179 8.91 -4.69 1.32
CA ARG A 179 10.21 -4.57 1.98
C ARG A 179 11.09 -3.46 1.39
N PHE A 180 10.85 -3.07 0.14
CA PHE A 180 11.65 -2.05 -0.54
C PHE A 180 11.27 -0.62 -0.16
N SER A 181 10.08 -0.43 0.41
CA SER A 181 9.60 0.83 0.98
C SER A 181 9.48 0.75 2.50
N PHE A 182 10.20 -0.19 3.15
CA PHE A 182 10.13 -0.45 4.59
C PHE A 182 8.71 -0.66 5.17
N GLY A 183 7.73 -1.00 4.33
CA GLY A 183 6.34 -1.15 4.75
C GLY A 183 5.46 0.10 4.58
N ALA A 184 5.86 1.06 3.75
CA ALA A 184 5.07 2.24 3.45
C ALA A 184 3.63 1.90 3.04
N THR A 185 2.70 2.73 3.50
CA THR A 185 1.27 2.63 3.24
C THR A 185 0.94 3.39 1.96
N SER A 186 0.44 2.67 0.96
CA SER A 186 -0.12 3.28 -0.26
C SER A 186 -1.64 3.37 -0.17
N TYR A 187 -2.21 4.35 -0.88
CA TYR A 187 -3.63 4.67 -0.85
C TYR A 187 -4.25 4.71 -2.24
N THR A 188 -5.54 4.43 -2.33
CA THR A 188 -6.35 4.65 -3.52
C THR A 188 -7.51 5.57 -3.21
N VAL A 189 -7.70 6.58 -4.05
CA VAL A 189 -8.79 7.55 -3.96
C VAL A 189 -9.70 7.36 -5.17
N VAL A 190 -11.00 7.32 -4.90
CA VAL A 190 -12.02 7.05 -5.91
C VAL A 190 -12.95 8.25 -6.02
N GLY A 191 -13.16 8.70 -7.26
CA GLY A 191 -14.18 9.69 -7.59
C GLY A 191 -14.01 11.04 -6.88
N SER A 192 -12.78 11.52 -6.70
CA SER A 192 -12.57 12.88 -6.23
C SER A 192 -12.98 13.88 -7.32
N PRO A 193 -13.62 15.02 -7.00
CA PRO A 193 -13.93 16.04 -8.00
C PRO A 193 -12.67 16.46 -8.77
N SER A 194 -12.75 16.49 -10.10
CA SER A 194 -11.73 17.13 -10.93
C SER A 194 -11.77 18.63 -10.64
N ALA A 195 -10.62 19.31 -10.82
CA ALA A 195 -10.63 20.74 -11.00
C ALA A 195 -11.60 21.07 -12.14
N ALA A 196 -12.56 21.96 -11.90
CA ALA A 196 -13.40 22.49 -12.95
C ALA A 196 -12.50 23.34 -13.86
N ASP A 197 -12.58 23.15 -15.18
CA ASP A 197 -12.15 24.17 -16.14
C ASP A 197 -13.13 25.35 -16.02
N GLY A 198 -12.97 26.20 -15.00
CA GLY A 198 -13.59 27.53 -14.88
C GLY A 198 -15.04 27.69 -15.38
N GLY A 199 -15.98 26.81 -15.00
CA GLY A 199 -17.35 26.86 -15.49
C GLY A 199 -18.37 26.94 -14.36
N GLY A 200 -18.89 28.15 -14.12
CA GLY A 200 -19.91 28.46 -13.13
C GLY A 200 -21.23 27.71 -13.32
N GLY A 201 -21.97 27.59 -12.22
CA GLY A 201 -23.21 26.85 -12.11
C GLY A 201 -24.33 27.33 -13.04
N GLY A 202 -25.09 26.35 -13.52
CA GLY A 202 -26.36 26.50 -14.22
C GLY A 202 -26.99 25.12 -14.41
N GLY A 203 -28.30 25.01 -14.14
CA GLY A 203 -29.10 23.80 -13.99
C GLY A 203 -28.79 22.60 -14.90
N GLY A 204 -28.93 21.39 -14.33
CA GLY A 204 -29.03 20.12 -15.07
C GLY A 204 -27.74 19.59 -15.70
N ALA A 205 -26.60 20.22 -15.45
CA ALA A 205 -25.31 19.74 -15.95
C ALA A 205 -24.94 18.37 -15.35
N PRO A 206 -24.31 17.46 -16.14
CA PRO A 206 -23.80 16.19 -15.63
C PRO A 206 -22.85 16.44 -14.44
N PRO A 207 -22.70 15.46 -13.52
CA PRO A 207 -21.78 15.61 -12.39
C PRO A 207 -20.41 16.04 -12.88
N PRO A 208 -19.71 16.91 -12.13
CA PRO A 208 -18.39 17.39 -12.55
C PRO A 208 -17.49 16.18 -12.83
N PRO A 209 -16.60 16.26 -13.83
CA PRO A 209 -15.65 15.19 -14.09
C PRO A 209 -14.97 14.83 -12.76
N SER A 210 -14.81 13.54 -12.48
CA SER A 210 -14.11 13.07 -11.30
C SER A 210 -12.83 12.37 -11.69
N VAL A 211 -11.92 12.22 -10.75
CA VAL A 211 -10.65 11.53 -10.92
C VAL A 211 -10.51 10.47 -9.84
N SER A 212 -10.02 9.30 -10.25
CA SER A 212 -9.54 8.29 -9.33
C SER A 212 -8.02 8.22 -9.47
N TYR A 213 -7.30 8.09 -8.37
CA TYR A 213 -5.84 8.05 -8.37
C TYR A 213 -5.32 7.18 -7.23
N MET A 214 -4.04 6.85 -7.32
CA MET A 214 -3.31 6.10 -6.32
C MET A 214 -2.16 6.97 -5.78
N VAL A 215 -1.88 6.88 -4.49
CA VAL A 215 -0.75 7.56 -3.85
C VAL A 215 0.21 6.51 -3.32
N ASP A 216 1.46 6.62 -3.77
CA ASP A 216 2.55 5.66 -3.60
C ASP A 216 2.19 4.24 -4.04
N SER A 217 3.18 3.33 -4.04
CA SER A 217 2.93 1.98 -4.55
C SER A 217 3.33 0.87 -3.58
N PRO A 218 2.45 -0.12 -3.38
CA PRO A 218 2.77 -1.32 -2.63
C PRO A 218 3.49 -2.32 -3.54
N ARG A 219 3.86 -3.47 -2.98
CA ARG A 219 4.30 -4.62 -3.79
C ARG A 219 3.19 -4.98 -4.78
N PHE A 220 3.56 -5.19 -6.04
CA PHE A 220 2.59 -5.54 -7.07
C PHE A 220 1.93 -6.89 -6.78
N SER A 221 0.61 -6.93 -7.00
CA SER A 221 -0.21 -8.12 -6.88
C SER A 221 -1.31 -8.06 -7.93
N PRO A 222 -1.42 -9.05 -8.84
CA PRO A 222 -2.53 -9.09 -9.81
C PRO A 222 -3.89 -9.22 -9.11
N VAL A 223 -3.93 -9.87 -7.94
CA VAL A 223 -5.14 -9.96 -7.10
C VAL A 223 -5.55 -8.56 -6.64
N LEU A 224 -4.63 -7.78 -6.06
CA LEU A 224 -4.95 -6.43 -5.61
C LEU A 224 -5.31 -5.53 -6.80
N ALA A 225 -4.62 -5.61 -7.93
CA ALA A 225 -4.96 -4.84 -9.14
C ALA A 225 -6.39 -5.12 -9.64
N ALA A 226 -6.81 -6.40 -9.66
CA ALA A 226 -8.18 -6.76 -9.98
C ALA A 226 -9.18 -6.20 -8.96
N ARG A 227 -8.84 -6.22 -7.66
CA ARG A 227 -9.67 -5.63 -6.59
C ARG A 227 -9.78 -4.11 -6.73
N LEU A 228 -8.70 -3.38 -6.99
CA LEU A 228 -8.74 -1.93 -7.19
C LEU A 228 -9.67 -1.56 -8.36
N ARG A 229 -9.57 -2.26 -9.49
CA ARG A 229 -10.50 -2.05 -10.63
C ARG A 229 -11.96 -2.30 -10.23
N ALA A 230 -12.22 -3.39 -9.51
CA ALA A 230 -13.58 -3.72 -9.06
C ALA A 230 -14.12 -2.69 -8.06
N THR A 231 -13.28 -2.22 -7.11
CA THR A 231 -13.64 -1.18 -6.15
C THR A 231 -14.01 0.13 -6.85
N VAL A 232 -13.21 0.57 -7.82
CA VAL A 232 -13.49 1.78 -8.62
C VAL A 232 -14.76 1.61 -9.46
N ALA A 233 -14.91 0.48 -10.15
CA ALA A 233 -16.08 0.20 -10.98
C ALA A 233 -17.39 0.18 -10.17
N ALA A 234 -17.34 -0.35 -8.94
CA ALA A 234 -18.51 -0.43 -8.06
C ALA A 234 -19.06 0.95 -7.63
N THR A 235 -18.26 2.03 -7.72
CA THR A 235 -18.73 3.38 -7.40
C THR A 235 -19.23 4.16 -8.63
N GLY A 236 -19.08 3.61 -9.84
CA GLY A 236 -19.33 4.34 -11.09
C GLY A 236 -18.32 5.45 -11.38
N ALA A 237 -17.22 5.53 -10.62
CA ALA A 237 -16.16 6.50 -10.86
C ALA A 237 -15.30 6.10 -12.07
N PRO A 238 -14.61 7.05 -12.72
CA PRO A 238 -13.69 6.72 -13.80
C PRO A 238 -12.53 5.88 -13.28
N PRO A 239 -11.89 5.06 -14.16
CA PRO A 239 -10.68 4.31 -13.84
C PRO A 239 -9.59 5.18 -13.22
N LEU A 240 -8.62 4.53 -12.58
CA LEU A 240 -7.46 5.23 -12.03
C LEU A 240 -6.69 5.93 -13.16
N THR A 241 -6.43 7.22 -13.00
CA THR A 241 -5.74 8.05 -14.00
C THR A 241 -4.28 8.30 -13.63
N TYR A 242 -4.00 8.44 -12.33
CA TYR A 242 -2.68 8.82 -11.82
C TYR A 242 -2.17 7.85 -10.74
N LEU A 243 -0.87 7.66 -10.74
CA LEU A 243 -0.10 7.15 -9.60
C LEU A 243 0.83 8.29 -9.13
N LEU A 244 0.46 8.91 -8.02
CA LEU A 244 1.16 10.04 -7.41
C LEU A 244 2.24 9.50 -6.47
N LEU A 245 3.51 9.76 -6.77
CA LEU A 245 4.64 9.29 -5.96
C LEU A 245 5.15 10.44 -5.08
N THR A 246 5.10 10.25 -3.76
CA THR A 246 5.46 11.29 -2.78
C THR A 246 6.96 11.55 -2.74
N HIS A 247 7.77 10.49 -2.78
CA HIS A 247 9.23 10.55 -2.88
C HIS A 247 9.78 9.23 -3.41
N LYS A 248 11.09 9.22 -3.72
CA LYS A 248 11.77 8.06 -4.31
C LYS A 248 11.75 6.80 -3.43
N ASP A 249 11.60 6.88 -2.12
CA ASP A 249 11.73 5.71 -1.24
C ASP A 249 10.47 4.80 -1.28
N ASP A 250 9.32 5.36 -1.65
CA ASP A 250 8.01 4.68 -1.62
C ASP A 250 7.47 4.31 -3.02
N VAL A 251 8.36 4.22 -4.00
CA VAL A 251 8.01 3.94 -5.40
C VAL A 251 7.89 2.45 -5.74
N CYS A 252 8.38 1.54 -4.89
CA CYS A 252 8.31 0.07 -5.02
C CYS A 252 8.12 -0.48 -6.46
N ASP A 253 6.96 -1.05 -6.78
CA ASP A 253 6.65 -1.72 -8.05
C ASP A 253 5.85 -0.77 -8.98
N HIS A 254 6.09 0.55 -8.90
CA HIS A 254 5.33 1.58 -9.63
C HIS A 254 5.14 1.27 -11.13
N ALA A 255 6.17 0.72 -11.79
CA ALA A 255 6.09 0.36 -13.21
C ALA A 255 5.07 -0.75 -13.48
N LYS A 256 5.05 -1.81 -12.66
CA LYS A 256 4.07 -2.90 -12.80
C LYS A 256 2.64 -2.41 -12.54
N TRP A 257 2.49 -1.46 -11.62
CA TRP A 257 1.21 -0.82 -11.35
C TRP A 257 0.74 0.06 -12.51
N ALA A 258 1.66 0.84 -13.11
CA ALA A 258 1.39 1.62 -14.32
C ALA A 258 0.96 0.73 -15.48
N ASP A 259 1.71 -0.33 -15.77
CA ASP A 259 1.39 -1.29 -16.83
C ASP A 259 0.04 -1.97 -16.62
N ALA A 260 -0.25 -2.38 -15.38
CA ALA A 260 -1.51 -3.05 -15.07
C ALA A 260 -2.70 -2.09 -15.15
N LEU A 261 -2.61 -0.89 -14.56
CA LEU A 261 -3.76 -0.01 -14.39
C LEU A 261 -3.90 1.03 -15.51
N GLY A 262 -2.88 1.22 -16.34
CA GLY A 262 -2.85 2.27 -17.35
C GLY A 262 -2.72 3.68 -16.76
N VAL A 263 -2.18 3.80 -15.54
CA VAL A 263 -2.04 5.07 -14.82
C VAL A 263 -0.78 5.82 -15.25
N ARG A 264 -0.85 7.15 -15.24
CA ARG A 264 0.31 8.02 -15.41
C ARG A 264 1.00 8.26 -14.07
N ARG A 265 2.28 7.92 -13.97
CA ARG A 265 3.09 8.14 -12.78
C ARG A 265 3.57 9.59 -12.74
N VAL A 266 3.42 10.21 -11.58
CA VAL A 266 3.87 11.57 -11.30
C VAL A 266 4.95 11.50 -10.24
N ILE A 267 6.12 12.10 -10.51
CA ILE A 267 7.22 12.21 -9.55
C ILE A 267 7.93 13.56 -9.71
N HIS A 268 8.58 14.03 -8.65
CA HIS A 268 9.43 15.21 -8.72
C HIS A 268 10.82 14.91 -9.33
N GLU A 269 11.37 15.82 -10.13
CA GLU A 269 12.65 15.64 -10.83
C GLU A 269 13.83 15.36 -9.90
N ALA A 270 13.81 15.95 -8.69
CA ALA A 270 14.84 15.74 -7.68
C ALA A 270 14.87 14.32 -7.09
N ASP A 271 13.81 13.54 -7.30
CA ASP A 271 13.65 12.17 -6.83
C ASP A 271 13.62 11.15 -7.98
N VAL A 272 13.97 11.59 -9.20
CA VAL A 272 14.21 10.69 -10.32
C VAL A 272 15.52 9.92 -10.09
N THR A 273 15.45 8.59 -10.10
CA THR A 273 16.60 7.70 -9.94
C THR A 273 16.62 6.64 -11.04
N ALA A 274 17.81 6.36 -11.58
CA ALA A 274 18.00 5.30 -12.56
C ALA A 274 17.78 3.92 -11.93
N ALA A 275 18.24 3.72 -10.69
CA ALA A 275 18.15 2.44 -9.98
C ALA A 275 16.71 1.96 -9.76
N GLN A 276 15.76 2.88 -9.62
CA GLN A 276 14.35 2.56 -9.42
C GLN A 276 13.52 2.78 -10.69
N GLY A 277 14.15 3.16 -11.81
CA GLY A 277 13.48 3.37 -13.09
C GLY A 277 12.46 4.53 -13.09
N THR A 278 12.53 5.46 -12.14
CA THR A 278 11.57 6.57 -12.04
C THR A 278 11.78 7.64 -13.12
N GLY A 279 12.88 7.58 -13.87
CA GLY A 279 13.06 8.37 -15.10
C GLY A 279 12.07 8.02 -16.22
N ALA A 280 11.39 6.88 -16.12
CA ALA A 280 10.33 6.48 -17.04
C ALA A 280 8.92 6.95 -16.61
N CYS A 281 8.80 7.70 -15.50
CA CYS A 281 7.51 8.26 -15.09
C CYS A 281 6.98 9.22 -16.16
N GLU A 282 5.68 9.13 -16.41
CA GLU A 282 4.99 9.85 -17.48
C GLU A 282 4.95 11.36 -17.23
N VAL A 283 4.98 11.77 -15.96
CA VAL A 283 4.99 13.17 -15.55
C VAL A 283 6.14 13.38 -14.56
N ILE A 284 7.14 14.16 -14.97
CA ILE A 284 8.23 14.61 -14.10
C ILE A 284 8.00 16.09 -13.79
N LEU A 285 7.68 16.39 -12.52
CA LEU A 285 7.48 17.74 -12.03
C LEU A 285 8.84 18.43 -11.85
N ARG A 286 8.93 19.70 -12.27
CA ARG A 286 10.16 20.50 -12.23
C ARG A 286 9.97 21.79 -11.43
N GLY A 287 11.05 22.29 -10.83
CA GLY A 287 11.04 23.51 -10.01
C GLY A 287 10.34 23.32 -8.66
N ASP A 288 9.75 24.39 -8.11
CA ASP A 288 9.14 24.38 -6.77
C ASP A 288 7.59 24.48 -6.79
N GLY A 289 6.99 24.41 -7.98
CA GLY A 289 5.55 24.55 -8.20
C GLY A 289 5.07 26.01 -8.28
N PRO A 290 3.74 26.24 -8.24
CA PRO A 290 2.69 25.23 -8.14
C PRO A 290 2.60 24.36 -9.41
N TRP A 291 2.10 23.14 -9.26
CA TRP A 291 1.84 22.24 -10.38
C TRP A 291 0.35 21.95 -10.51
N THR A 292 -0.11 21.84 -11.75
CA THR A 292 -1.46 21.40 -12.08
C THR A 292 -1.38 20.07 -12.79
N LEU A 293 -2.13 19.08 -12.29
CA LEU A 293 -2.29 17.79 -12.94
C LEU A 293 -3.58 17.83 -13.78
N PRO A 294 -3.50 17.66 -15.11
CA PRO A 294 -4.69 17.75 -15.97
C PRO A 294 -5.83 16.85 -15.51
N GLY A 295 -7.04 17.41 -15.35
CA GLY A 295 -8.22 16.69 -14.92
C GLY A 295 -8.14 16.11 -13.49
N CYS A 296 -7.24 16.63 -12.65
CA CYS A 296 -7.08 16.22 -11.27
C CYS A 296 -7.17 17.43 -10.35
N GLY A 297 -8.15 17.43 -9.44
CA GLY A 297 -8.34 18.50 -8.45
C GLY A 297 -7.39 18.43 -7.25
N VAL A 298 -6.45 17.49 -7.24
CA VAL A 298 -5.47 17.33 -6.15
C VAL A 298 -4.41 18.41 -6.26
N LYS A 299 -4.23 19.15 -5.17
CA LYS A 299 -3.16 20.12 -5.01
C LYS A 299 -1.86 19.39 -4.72
N VAL A 300 -0.83 19.68 -5.52
CA VAL A 300 0.53 19.14 -5.32
C VAL A 300 1.36 20.17 -4.57
N ILE A 301 1.89 19.80 -3.40
CA ILE A 301 2.62 20.69 -2.51
C ILE A 301 4.07 20.22 -2.42
N GLY A 302 5.01 21.08 -2.82
CA GLY A 302 6.44 20.82 -2.64
C GLY A 302 6.81 20.85 -1.16
N THR A 303 7.25 19.72 -0.62
CA THR A 303 7.62 19.55 0.79
C THR A 303 9.03 18.96 0.90
N PRO A 304 10.08 19.62 0.35
CA PRO A 304 11.43 19.13 0.46
C PRO A 304 11.85 18.98 1.92
N GLY A 305 12.73 18.02 2.19
CA GLY A 305 13.23 17.77 3.54
C GLY A 305 13.58 16.31 3.77
N HIS A 306 12.58 15.43 3.75
CA HIS A 306 12.80 13.98 3.83
C HIS A 306 13.67 13.50 2.66
N THR A 307 13.24 13.80 1.44
CA THR A 307 14.07 13.83 0.23
C THR A 307 14.05 15.24 -0.37
N ARG A 308 14.89 15.50 -1.39
CA ARG A 308 14.89 16.79 -2.08
C ARG A 308 13.62 16.97 -2.92
N GLY A 309 13.07 15.89 -3.49
CA GLY A 309 11.85 15.92 -4.29
C GLY A 309 10.60 15.46 -3.55
N SER A 310 10.58 15.50 -2.22
CA SER A 310 9.40 15.13 -1.44
C SER A 310 8.19 16.03 -1.76
N LEU A 311 7.04 15.40 -1.93
CA LEU A 311 5.76 16.01 -2.21
C LEU A 311 4.71 15.57 -1.18
N CYS A 312 3.81 16.48 -0.84
CA CYS A 312 2.51 16.15 -0.25
C CYS A 312 1.41 16.36 -1.30
N PHE A 313 0.35 15.55 -1.22
CA PHE A 313 -0.82 15.67 -2.08
C PHE A 313 -2.05 16.00 -1.22
N LEU A 314 -2.72 17.10 -1.54
CA LEU A 314 -3.91 17.54 -0.82
C LEU A 314 -5.14 17.38 -1.71
N ASP A 315 -6.08 16.55 -1.26
CA ASP A 315 -7.43 16.46 -1.81
C ASP A 315 -8.35 17.34 -0.97
N GLU A 316 -8.48 18.61 -1.34
CA GLU A 316 -9.27 19.60 -0.59
C GLU A 316 -10.75 19.21 -0.52
N ALA A 317 -11.29 18.63 -1.60
CA ALA A 317 -12.69 18.19 -1.66
C ALA A 317 -12.99 17.06 -0.65
N LYS A 318 -11.99 16.24 -0.31
CA LYS A 318 -12.10 15.19 0.71
C LYS A 318 -11.53 15.60 2.07
N GLY A 319 -10.83 16.74 2.18
CA GLY A 319 -10.13 17.16 3.39
C GLY A 319 -8.95 16.25 3.76
N VAL A 320 -8.32 15.59 2.78
CA VAL A 320 -7.30 14.55 3.01
C VAL A 320 -5.94 15.02 2.53
N LEU A 321 -4.94 14.98 3.41
CA LEU A 321 -3.53 15.21 3.10
C LEU A 321 -2.76 13.89 3.09
N PHE A 322 -2.17 13.56 1.95
CA PHE A 322 -1.19 12.48 1.83
C PHE A 322 0.21 13.05 1.99
N SER A 323 0.92 12.63 3.04
CA SER A 323 2.17 13.28 3.46
C SER A 323 3.45 12.50 3.14
N GLY A 324 3.35 11.28 2.61
CA GLY A 324 4.49 10.36 2.52
C GLY A 324 5.18 10.24 3.88
N ASP A 325 6.51 10.37 3.91
CA ASP A 325 7.31 10.39 5.15
C ASP A 325 7.57 11.78 5.73
N HIS A 326 6.79 12.78 5.31
CA HIS A 326 7.01 14.15 5.70
C HIS A 326 6.46 14.48 7.10
N LEU A 327 5.26 14.00 7.41
CA LEU A 327 4.55 14.24 8.68
C LEU A 327 3.63 13.05 9.00
N ALA A 328 3.65 12.54 10.23
CA ALA A 328 2.80 11.44 10.66
C ALA A 328 2.55 11.47 12.17
N LEU A 329 1.51 10.78 12.65
CA LEU A 329 1.36 10.48 14.08
C LEU A 329 2.31 9.34 14.48
N ALA A 330 3.47 9.73 15.01
CA ALA A 330 4.58 8.82 15.33
C ALA A 330 4.70 8.61 16.85
N ALA A 331 5.38 7.53 17.24
CA ALA A 331 5.66 7.27 18.65
C ALA A 331 6.67 8.29 19.20
N THR A 332 6.45 8.74 20.44
CA THR A 332 7.32 9.70 21.14
C THR A 332 8.14 8.98 22.23
N PRO A 333 9.29 9.56 22.67
CA PRO A 333 10.17 8.92 23.65
C PRO A 333 9.51 8.62 25.01
N ASP A 334 8.49 9.38 25.38
CA ASP A 334 7.68 9.21 26.59
C ASP A 334 6.61 8.10 26.47
N GLY A 335 6.59 7.36 25.35
CA GLY A 335 5.65 6.26 25.12
C GLY A 335 4.31 6.68 24.52
N GLY A 336 4.10 7.99 24.32
CA GLY A 336 2.93 8.54 23.65
C GLY A 336 3.01 8.49 22.12
N ARG A 337 2.11 9.24 21.48
CA ARG A 337 2.18 9.54 20.05
C ARG A 337 1.87 11.01 19.81
N ALA A 338 2.59 11.62 18.87
CA ALA A 338 2.35 12.99 18.45
C ALA A 338 2.73 13.19 16.98
N LEU A 339 2.18 14.22 16.31
CA LEU A 339 2.50 14.52 14.91
C LEU A 339 3.96 14.92 14.74
N GLY A 340 4.74 14.30 13.87
CA GLY A 340 6.12 14.74 13.61
C GLY A 340 6.74 14.08 12.39
N GLY A 341 7.94 14.51 12.04
CA GLY A 341 8.76 13.87 11.01
C GLY A 341 9.66 12.75 11.57
N PHE A 342 10.35 12.06 10.67
CA PHE A 342 11.24 10.96 11.02
C PHE A 342 12.72 11.32 10.90
N ARG A 343 13.28 12.01 11.90
CA ARG A 343 14.66 12.57 11.84
C ARG A 343 15.73 11.59 11.34
N ARG A 344 15.69 10.33 11.78
CA ARG A 344 16.69 9.31 11.39
C ARG A 344 16.60 8.89 9.93
N TYR A 345 15.47 9.14 9.28
CA TYR A 345 15.20 8.76 7.89
C TYR A 345 15.11 9.96 6.95
N THR A 346 15.34 11.17 7.46
CA THR A 346 15.45 12.39 6.65
C THR A 346 16.80 12.41 5.95
N GLY A 347 16.82 12.09 4.66
CA GLY A 347 18.02 12.00 3.85
C GLY A 347 18.50 13.32 3.25
N HIS A 348 17.65 14.35 3.16
CA HIS A 348 18.03 15.64 2.55
C HIS A 348 18.36 16.73 3.58
N SER A 349 17.37 17.26 4.29
CA SER A 349 17.61 18.31 5.29
C SER A 349 16.47 18.38 6.30
N TRP A 350 16.80 18.20 7.58
CA TRP A 350 15.82 18.29 8.67
C TRP A 350 15.29 19.71 8.86
N ALA A 351 16.15 20.72 8.80
CA ALA A 351 15.74 22.12 8.88
C ALA A 351 14.75 22.49 7.76
N VAL A 352 15.01 22.00 6.54
CA VAL A 352 14.09 22.21 5.40
C VAL A 352 12.78 21.44 5.62
N GLN A 353 12.84 20.21 6.17
CA GLN A 353 11.64 19.45 6.52
C GLN A 353 10.77 20.18 7.55
N ILE A 354 11.37 20.76 8.59
CA ILE A 354 10.65 21.57 9.60
C ILE A 354 9.89 22.71 8.93
N GLY A 355 10.56 23.48 8.06
CA GLY A 355 9.94 24.58 7.33
C GLY A 355 8.81 24.11 6.40
N SER A 356 8.96 22.95 5.77
CA SER A 356 7.93 22.34 4.92
C SER A 356 6.73 21.84 5.73
N VAL A 357 6.94 21.24 6.91
CA VAL A 357 5.86 20.86 7.84
C VAL A 357 5.07 22.09 8.31
N ALA A 358 5.75 23.19 8.64
CA ALA A 358 5.09 24.42 9.08
C ALA A 358 4.08 24.96 8.04
N LYS A 359 4.39 24.84 6.74
CA LYS A 359 3.49 25.28 5.65
C LYS A 359 2.17 24.49 5.63
N LEU A 360 2.17 23.22 6.08
CA LEU A 360 0.98 22.37 6.05
C LEU A 360 -0.11 22.84 7.02
N ALA A 361 0.21 23.67 8.02
CA ALA A 361 -0.79 24.20 8.95
C ALA A 361 -1.87 25.04 8.26
N ALA A 362 -1.47 25.78 7.21
CA ALA A 362 -2.34 26.68 6.47
C ALA A 362 -3.29 25.96 5.47
N GLU A 363 -3.07 24.66 5.25
CA GLU A 363 -3.82 23.87 4.27
C GLU A 363 -5.09 23.26 4.90
N PRO A 364 -6.24 23.21 4.19
CA PRO A 364 -7.54 22.86 4.75
C PRO A 364 -7.80 21.36 4.91
N TRP A 365 -6.85 20.58 5.41
CA TRP A 365 -7.05 19.15 5.67
C TRP A 365 -7.59 18.88 7.08
N THR A 366 -8.26 17.74 7.23
CA THR A 366 -8.76 17.20 8.50
C THR A 366 -8.32 15.76 8.71
N VAL A 367 -7.83 15.06 7.67
CA VAL A 367 -7.27 13.72 7.79
C VAL A 367 -5.87 13.69 7.19
N LEU A 368 -4.89 13.26 7.98
CA LEU A 368 -3.50 13.05 7.57
C LEU A 368 -3.26 11.56 7.32
N LEU A 369 -2.84 11.22 6.09
CA LEU A 369 -2.55 9.87 5.63
C LEU A 369 -1.06 9.74 5.26
N PRO A 370 -0.20 9.23 6.16
CA PRO A 370 1.23 9.16 5.91
C PRO A 370 1.65 7.84 5.24
N GLY A 371 2.85 7.81 4.64
CA GLY A 371 3.51 6.59 4.19
C GLY A 371 3.86 5.69 5.38
N HIS A 372 4.55 6.25 6.38
CA HIS A 372 4.85 5.60 7.65
C HIS A 372 4.20 6.28 8.85
N GLY A 373 3.97 5.54 9.94
CA GLY A 373 3.31 6.06 11.15
C GLY A 373 1.78 5.92 11.12
N ARG A 374 1.07 6.68 11.95
CA ARG A 374 -0.38 6.55 12.11
C ARG A 374 -1.12 7.68 11.41
N ILE A 375 -2.34 7.34 10.98
CA ILE A 375 -3.35 8.31 10.57
C ILE A 375 -3.63 9.24 11.74
N TRP A 376 -3.81 10.51 11.44
CA TRP A 376 -4.28 11.51 12.39
C TRP A 376 -5.49 12.23 11.82
N THR A 377 -6.42 12.64 12.68
CA THR A 377 -7.65 13.32 12.31
C THR A 377 -7.84 14.55 13.18
N ALA A 378 -8.16 15.70 12.57
CA ALA A 378 -8.50 16.93 13.26
C ALA A 378 -10.01 17.00 13.54
N GLY A 379 -10.38 17.54 14.70
CA GLY A 379 -11.71 18.05 14.99
C GLY A 379 -11.99 19.43 14.36
N GLY A 380 -10.97 20.12 13.84
CA GLY A 380 -11.11 21.38 13.11
C GLY A 380 -9.78 22.06 12.79
N ALA A 381 -9.84 23.21 12.13
CA ALA A 381 -8.65 23.96 11.69
C ALA A 381 -7.75 24.38 12.86
N ALA A 382 -8.33 24.85 13.97
CA ALA A 382 -7.56 25.28 15.14
C ALA A 382 -6.75 24.13 15.78
N GLU A 383 -7.33 22.93 15.86
CA GLU A 383 -6.62 21.75 16.37
C GLU A 383 -5.50 21.33 15.42
N ARG A 384 -5.75 21.31 14.11
CA ARG A 384 -4.72 21.06 13.09
C ARG A 384 -3.56 22.03 13.24
N GLU A 385 -3.84 23.33 13.27
CA GLU A 385 -2.82 24.37 13.36
C GLU A 385 -1.98 24.23 14.64
N ALA A 386 -2.64 23.96 15.78
CA ALA A 386 -1.96 23.72 17.06
C ALA A 386 -1.08 22.46 17.03
N GLU A 387 -1.58 21.34 16.50
CA GLU A 387 -0.83 20.08 16.44
C GLU A 387 0.33 20.14 15.43
N VAL A 388 0.18 20.87 14.32
CA VAL A 388 1.30 21.12 13.39
C VAL A 388 2.34 22.03 14.02
N ALA A 389 1.94 23.10 14.73
CA ALA A 389 2.89 23.94 15.46
C ALA A 389 3.65 23.14 16.53
N ALA A 390 2.96 22.31 17.31
CA ALA A 390 3.58 21.42 18.27
C ALA A 390 4.51 20.38 17.61
N ALA A 391 4.20 19.94 16.38
CA ALA A 391 5.07 19.08 15.58
C ALA A 391 6.38 19.79 15.22
N VAL A 392 6.29 21.03 14.72
CA VAL A 392 7.44 21.87 14.37
C VAL A 392 8.35 22.04 15.58
N GLU A 393 7.83 22.47 16.73
CA GLU A 393 8.63 22.64 17.94
C GLU A 393 9.30 21.33 18.40
N ARG A 394 8.58 20.20 18.33
CA ARG A 394 9.16 18.88 18.65
C ARG A 394 10.27 18.50 17.69
N MET A 395 10.13 18.82 16.41
CA MET A 395 11.15 18.54 15.41
C MET A 395 12.38 19.44 15.60
N GLU A 396 12.21 20.71 15.96
CA GLU A 396 13.30 21.63 16.28
C GLU A 396 14.12 21.17 17.49
N ARG A 397 13.48 20.59 18.51
CA ARG A 397 14.20 19.98 19.66
C ARG A 397 15.04 18.76 19.30
N GLN A 398 14.84 18.18 18.12
CA GLN A 398 15.65 17.10 17.57
C GLN A 398 16.74 17.62 16.62
N HIS A 399 16.85 18.95 16.44
CA HIS A 399 17.72 19.54 15.43
C HIS A 399 19.21 19.26 15.68
#